data_AF-A0A2P2LF58-F1
#
_entry.id   AF-A0A2P2LF58-F1
#
_cell.length_a   1.000
_cell.length_b   1.000
_cell.length_c   1.000
_cell.angle_alpha   90.00
_cell.angle_beta   90.00
_cell.angle_gamma   90.00
#
_symmetry.space_group_name_H-M   'P 1'
#
loop_
_entity.id
_entity.type
_entity.pdbx_description
1 polymer ?
#
loop_
_entity_poly.entity_id
_entity_poly.type
_entity_poly.pdbx_seq_one_letter_code
_entity_poly.pdbx_strand_id
1 'polypeptide(L)'
;MSRGIPEPKLTAVDGMIDKLTGAIFIFQIVVVVVLGTAGNVWKDTEARKQWYVLYPEEGPWYQLLIIPLRFELLCSIMIPISIKVSLDLVKSLYAKFIDWDVQMIDQETGTSSHATNTAISEDLGQVEYILTDKTGTLTENRMVFRRCCINGMFYGNENGDAVKDVRLLNAIASGAPEVIRFLTVMAICNTVVPVQSKIGDILYKAQSQDEDALVRAAAKMHMVFFNKNGNFLEIRSNASVIRYEVLETLEFTSDRKKMSVVVRDCQNGKIFLLSKGADEAVLPYAFAGKVLLFSSRASQCTRLLPL
;
A
#
# COMPACT_ATOMS: atom_id res chain seq x y z
N MET A 1 6.06 -16.77 -5.56
CA MET A 1 6.84 -16.93 -4.31
C MET A 1 5.98 -17.71 -3.34
N SER A 2 6.32 -18.98 -3.06
CA SER A 2 5.73 -19.71 -1.94
C SER A 2 6.12 -18.98 -0.65
N ARG A 3 5.15 -18.45 0.08
CA ARG A 3 5.40 -17.90 1.42
C ARG A 3 5.93 -19.04 2.29
N GLY A 4 7.21 -18.99 2.63
CA GLY A 4 7.81 -19.91 3.60
C GLY A 4 7.22 -19.69 4.99
N ILE A 5 7.52 -20.60 5.92
CA ILE A 5 7.16 -20.44 7.33
C ILE A 5 7.88 -19.17 7.84
N PRO A 6 7.17 -18.23 8.48
CA PRO A 6 7.80 -17.02 8.99
C PRO A 6 8.84 -17.38 10.05
N GLU A 7 10.05 -16.85 9.89
CA GLU A 7 11.13 -17.07 10.85
C GLU A 7 10.84 -16.34 12.18
N PRO A 8 11.27 -16.92 13.32
CA PRO A 8 11.14 -16.26 14.61
C PRO A 8 11.96 -14.97 14.62
N LYS A 9 11.31 -13.85 14.95
CA LYS A 9 11.97 -12.55 15.10
C LYS A 9 12.39 -12.36 16.55
N LEU A 10 13.68 -12.17 16.77
CA LEU A 10 14.25 -11.81 18.07
C LEU A 10 14.43 -10.30 18.14
N THR A 11 14.11 -9.71 19.29
CA THR A 11 14.21 -8.26 19.46
C THR A 11 15.65 -7.82 19.71
N ALA A 12 15.93 -6.54 19.44
CA ALA A 12 17.25 -5.97 19.75
C ALA A 12 17.55 -6.00 21.26
N VAL A 13 16.52 -5.83 22.10
CA VAL A 13 16.63 -5.83 23.56
C VAL A 13 16.96 -7.22 24.09
N ASP A 14 16.34 -8.29 23.55
CA ASP A 14 16.68 -9.66 23.95
C ASP A 14 18.18 -9.94 23.72
N GLY A 15 18.71 -9.53 22.57
CA GLY A 15 20.14 -9.67 22.26
C GLY A 15 21.05 -8.85 23.19
N MET A 16 20.59 -7.70 23.70
CA MET A 16 21.32 -6.92 24.70
C MET A 16 21.33 -7.61 26.06
N ILE A 17 20.19 -8.16 26.49
CA ILE A 17 20.04 -8.86 27.78
C ILE A 17 20.89 -10.13 27.80
N ASP A 18 20.92 -10.89 26.71
CA ASP A 18 21.75 -12.11 26.63
C ASP A 18 23.24 -11.77 26.77
N LYS A 19 23.71 -10.67 26.14
CA LYS A 19 25.09 -10.20 26.29
C LYS A 19 25.41 -9.77 27.73
N LEU A 20 24.52 -9.02 28.37
CA LEU A 20 24.70 -8.58 29.75
C LEU A 20 24.69 -9.77 30.72
N THR A 21 23.79 -10.74 30.51
CA THR A 21 23.71 -11.96 31.32
C THR A 21 24.99 -12.78 31.21
N GLY A 22 25.56 -12.89 30.00
CA GLY A 22 26.86 -13.53 29.80
C GLY A 22 28.00 -12.81 30.53
N ALA A 23 28.00 -11.46 30.50
CA ALA A 23 29.00 -10.67 31.23
C ALA A 23 28.89 -10.84 32.76
N ILE A 24 27.66 -10.83 33.29
CA ILE A 24 27.37 -11.06 34.71
C ILE A 24 27.80 -12.47 35.12
N PHE A 25 27.53 -13.49 34.30
CA PHE A 25 27.93 -14.87 34.58
C PHE A 25 29.45 -15.03 34.66
N ILE A 26 30.21 -14.39 33.76
CA ILE A 26 31.68 -14.40 33.82
C ILE A 26 32.16 -13.69 35.10
N PHE A 27 31.58 -12.54 35.44
CA PHE A 27 31.90 -11.82 36.67
C PHE A 27 31.59 -12.66 37.93
N GLN A 28 30.46 -13.37 37.94
CA GLN A 28 30.06 -14.29 39.00
C GLN A 28 31.11 -15.40 39.21
N ILE A 29 31.58 -16.04 38.14
CA ILE A 29 32.64 -17.06 38.24
C ILE A 29 33.91 -16.47 38.86
N VAL A 30 34.33 -15.27 38.43
CA VAL A 30 35.52 -14.61 38.97
C VAL A 30 35.37 -14.35 40.48
N VAL A 31 34.23 -13.79 40.91
CA VAL A 31 33.94 -13.52 42.32
C VAL A 31 33.96 -14.82 43.14
N VAL A 32 33.37 -15.89 42.62
CA VAL A 32 33.30 -17.20 43.29
C VAL A 32 34.67 -17.84 43.45
N VAL A 33 35.55 -17.72 42.45
CA VAL A 33 36.94 -18.20 42.55
C VAL A 33 37.71 -17.38 43.59
N VAL A 34 37.61 -16.05 43.58
CA VAL A 34 38.35 -15.18 44.52
C VAL A 34 37.87 -15.36 45.95
N LEU A 35 36.56 -15.28 46.21
CA LEU A 35 36.00 -15.46 47.55
C LEU A 35 36.11 -16.91 48.04
N GLY A 36 35.95 -17.87 47.13
CA GLY A 36 36.09 -19.29 47.44
C GLY A 36 37.51 -19.67 47.85
N THR A 37 38.52 -19.16 47.15
CA THR A 37 39.94 -19.36 47.51
C THR A 37 40.27 -18.64 48.82
N ALA A 38 39.87 -17.38 49.00
CA ALA A 38 40.06 -16.66 50.26
C ALA A 38 39.39 -17.38 51.44
N GLY A 39 38.18 -17.89 51.26
CA GLY A 39 37.47 -18.67 52.26
C GLY A 39 38.16 -19.99 52.62
N ASN A 40 38.74 -20.69 51.63
CA ASN A 40 39.55 -21.89 51.88
C ASN A 40 40.83 -21.56 52.68
N VAL A 41 41.54 -20.48 52.32
CA VAL A 41 42.73 -20.03 53.05
C VAL A 41 42.40 -19.68 54.49
N TRP A 42 41.30 -18.94 54.72
CA TRP A 42 40.86 -18.57 56.06
C TRP A 42 40.42 -19.78 56.90
N LYS A 43 39.73 -20.75 56.27
CA LYS A 43 39.34 -22.01 56.92
C LYS A 43 40.56 -22.74 57.47
N ASP A 44 41.60 -22.91 56.65
CA ASP A 44 42.78 -23.68 57.03
C ASP A 44 43.72 -22.93 57.99
N THR A 45 43.77 -21.60 57.92
CA THR A 45 44.66 -20.80 58.78
C THR A 45 44.05 -20.44 60.14
N GLU A 46 42.78 -20.06 60.19
CA GLU A 46 42.18 -19.47 61.39
C GLU A 46 41.00 -20.29 61.92
N ALA A 47 40.11 -20.77 61.05
CA ALA A 47 38.91 -21.46 61.50
C ALA A 47 39.18 -22.83 62.14
N ARG A 48 40.19 -23.57 61.67
CA ARG A 48 40.60 -24.86 62.28
C ARG A 48 41.19 -24.71 63.69
N LYS A 49 41.75 -23.54 64.03
CA LYS A 49 42.28 -23.28 65.39
C LYS A 49 41.16 -23.10 66.42
N GLN A 50 39.97 -22.72 65.96
CA GLN A 50 38.83 -22.42 66.84
C GLN A 50 38.12 -23.72 67.22
N TRP A 51 38.30 -24.15 68.48
CA TRP A 51 37.81 -25.43 69.00
C TRP A 51 36.28 -25.63 68.88
N TYR A 52 35.52 -24.54 68.80
CA TYR A 52 34.05 -24.57 68.74
C TYR A 52 33.49 -24.70 67.31
N VAL A 53 34.31 -24.60 66.25
CA VAL A 53 33.84 -24.64 64.85
C VAL A 53 33.71 -26.08 64.32
N LEU A 54 34.28 -27.06 65.02
CA LEU A 54 34.06 -28.51 64.80
C LEU A 54 34.27 -28.97 63.34
N TYR A 55 35.39 -28.58 62.72
CA TYR A 55 35.77 -29.12 61.41
C TYR A 55 36.31 -30.56 61.55
N PRO A 56 35.87 -31.52 60.71
CA PRO A 56 36.42 -32.88 60.73
C PRO A 56 37.90 -32.89 60.32
N GLU A 57 38.71 -33.74 60.97
CA GLU A 57 40.16 -33.84 60.72
C GLU A 57 40.48 -34.44 59.34
N GLU A 58 39.68 -35.41 58.89
CA GLU A 58 39.77 -35.99 57.55
C GLU A 58 38.66 -35.44 56.65
N GLY A 59 39.06 -34.77 55.56
CA GLY A 59 38.16 -34.21 54.57
C GLY A 59 38.23 -34.98 53.23
N PRO A 60 37.13 -35.06 52.48
CA PRO A 60 37.15 -35.65 51.14
C PRO A 60 37.98 -34.79 50.15
N TRP A 61 38.48 -35.41 49.08
CA TRP A 61 39.34 -34.75 48.08
C TRP A 61 38.71 -33.52 47.41
N TYR A 62 37.37 -33.41 47.39
CA TYR A 62 36.64 -32.29 46.81
C TYR A 62 36.39 -31.12 47.78
N GLN A 63 36.97 -31.14 49.00
CA GLN A 63 36.72 -30.11 50.02
C GLN A 63 37.09 -28.69 49.56
N LEU A 64 38.06 -28.55 48.63
CA LEU A 64 38.44 -27.27 48.02
C LEU A 64 37.28 -26.63 47.25
N LEU A 65 36.37 -27.43 46.68
CA LEU A 65 35.26 -26.95 45.86
C LEU A 65 34.02 -26.57 46.70
N ILE A 66 33.90 -27.07 47.93
CA ILE A 66 32.69 -26.87 48.75
C ILE A 66 32.46 -25.39 49.09
N ILE A 67 33.50 -24.67 49.49
CA ILE A 67 33.38 -23.24 49.83
C ILE A 67 33.09 -22.37 48.59
N PRO A 68 33.83 -22.51 47.46
CA PRO A 68 33.45 -21.87 46.20
C PRO A 68 32.01 -22.15 45.76
N LEU A 69 31.57 -23.42 45.78
CA LEU A 69 30.19 -23.78 45.39
C LEU A 69 29.12 -23.17 46.33
N ARG A 70 29.44 -22.95 47.62
CA ARG A 70 28.55 -22.20 48.51
C ARG A 70 28.47 -20.73 48.14
N PHE A 71 29.59 -20.11 47.76
CA PHE A 71 29.59 -18.74 47.24
C PHE A 71 28.87 -18.63 45.90
N GLU A 72 28.94 -19.65 45.04
CA GLU A 72 28.15 -19.74 43.81
C GLU A 72 26.64 -19.69 44.09
N LEU A 73 26.18 -20.48 45.06
CA LEU A 73 24.78 -20.45 45.49
C LEU A 73 24.37 -19.09 46.06
N LEU A 74 25.25 -18.45 46.85
CA LEU A 74 25.00 -17.10 47.38
C LEU A 74 24.97 -16.03 46.28
N CYS A 75 25.81 -16.15 45.25
CA CYS A 75 25.87 -15.21 44.14
C CYS A 75 24.81 -15.46 43.06
N SER A 76 24.07 -16.58 43.11
CA SER A 76 23.04 -16.94 42.11
C SER A 76 21.93 -15.90 41.92
N ILE A 77 21.70 -15.04 42.92
CA ILE A 77 20.74 -13.92 42.85
C ILE A 77 21.18 -12.80 41.89
N MET A 78 22.44 -12.79 41.45
CA MET A 78 22.99 -11.77 40.56
C MET A 78 22.40 -11.83 39.14
N ILE A 79 21.99 -13.03 38.70
CA ILE A 79 21.24 -13.23 37.46
C ILE A 79 19.76 -13.42 37.85
N PRO A 80 18.93 -12.36 37.75
CA PRO A 80 17.52 -12.45 38.14
C PRO A 80 16.77 -13.40 37.21
N ILE A 81 16.37 -14.57 37.72
CA ILE A 81 15.65 -15.60 36.96
C ILE A 81 14.33 -15.05 36.39
N SER A 82 13.71 -14.09 37.07
CA SER A 82 12.42 -13.51 36.68
C SER A 82 12.48 -12.51 35.52
N ILE A 83 13.66 -11.97 35.16
CA ILE A 83 13.75 -10.86 34.19
C ILE A 83 13.12 -11.21 32.84
N LYS A 84 13.35 -12.44 32.35
CA LYS A 84 12.84 -12.90 31.07
C LYS A 84 11.32 -13.04 31.07
N VAL A 85 10.77 -13.68 32.12
CA VAL A 85 9.33 -13.86 32.28
C VAL A 85 8.61 -12.52 32.45
N SER A 86 9.19 -11.60 33.22
CA SER A 86 8.65 -10.25 33.39
C SER A 86 8.61 -9.48 32.07
N LEU A 87 9.66 -9.58 31.25
CA LEU A 87 9.68 -8.93 29.93
C LEU A 87 8.66 -9.53 28.97
N ASP A 88 8.55 -10.86 28.91
CA ASP A 88 7.54 -11.53 28.07
C ASP A 88 6.11 -11.11 28.46
N LEU A 89 5.83 -11.00 29.77
CA LEU A 89 4.55 -10.52 30.27
C LEU A 89 4.29 -9.07 29.87
N VAL A 90 5.26 -8.18 30.04
CA VAL A 90 5.15 -6.76 29.65
C VAL A 90 4.93 -6.62 28.14
N LYS A 91 5.69 -7.36 27.32
CA LYS A 91 5.55 -7.40 25.86
C LYS A 91 4.15 -7.85 25.44
N SER A 92 3.59 -8.87 26.11
CA SER A 92 2.22 -9.34 25.89
C SER A 92 1.16 -8.29 26.25
N LEU A 93 1.33 -7.58 27.36
CA LEU A 93 0.43 -6.51 27.77
C LEU A 93 0.46 -5.33 26.78
N TYR A 94 1.64 -4.93 26.29
CA TYR A 94 1.73 -3.87 25.28
C TYR A 94 1.06 -4.24 23.97
N ALA A 95 1.23 -5.48 23.50
CA ALA A 95 0.52 -5.96 22.32
C ALA A 95 -1.01 -5.89 22.51
N LYS A 96 -1.52 -6.16 23.71
CA LYS A 96 -2.94 -6.00 24.03
C LYS A 96 -3.39 -4.54 24.09
N PHE A 97 -2.55 -3.63 24.54
CA PHE A 97 -2.86 -2.20 24.49
C PHE A 97 -2.94 -1.69 23.05
N ILE A 98 -2.11 -2.19 22.13
CA ILE A 98 -2.22 -1.89 20.70
C ILE A 98 -3.57 -2.40 20.17
N ASP A 99 -3.93 -3.66 20.44
CA ASP A 99 -5.21 -4.25 19.99
C ASP A 99 -6.44 -3.48 20.49
N TRP A 100 -6.38 -2.92 21.71
CA TRP A 100 -7.49 -2.20 22.35
C TRP A 100 -7.57 -0.72 22.01
N ASP A 101 -6.63 -0.18 21.24
CA ASP A 101 -6.64 1.23 20.89
C ASP A 101 -7.75 1.55 19.89
N VAL A 102 -8.71 2.36 20.34
CA VAL A 102 -9.85 2.81 19.54
C VAL A 102 -9.40 3.74 18.40
N GLN A 103 -8.28 4.45 18.55
CA GLN A 103 -7.77 5.35 17.51
C GLN A 103 -7.20 4.60 16.31
N MET A 104 -6.81 3.33 16.48
CA MET A 104 -6.28 2.47 15.42
C MET A 104 -7.35 1.60 14.76
N ILE A 105 -8.64 1.94 14.93
CA ILE A 105 -9.75 1.28 14.24
C ILE A 105 -10.03 2.02 12.93
N ASP A 106 -10.02 1.28 11.82
CA ASP A 106 -10.47 1.81 10.54
C ASP A 106 -11.97 2.10 10.59
N GLN A 107 -12.36 3.35 10.34
CA GLN A 107 -13.74 3.81 10.41
C GLN A 107 -14.61 3.28 9.27
N GLU A 108 -14.03 2.97 8.11
CA GLU A 108 -14.80 2.50 6.95
C GLU A 108 -15.11 1.01 7.04
N THR A 109 -14.12 0.20 7.41
CA THR A 109 -14.30 -1.26 7.49
C THR A 109 -14.64 -1.76 8.89
N GLY A 110 -14.42 -0.94 9.93
CA GLY A 110 -14.54 -1.36 11.33
C GLY A 110 -13.44 -2.33 11.77
N THR A 111 -12.36 -2.47 10.99
CA THR A 111 -11.26 -3.38 11.29
C THR A 111 -10.37 -2.76 12.37
N SER A 112 -10.18 -3.46 13.49
CA SER A 112 -9.23 -3.03 14.54
C SER A 112 -7.80 -3.40 14.19
N SER A 113 -6.84 -2.72 14.82
CA SER A 113 -5.46 -3.16 14.80
C SER A 113 -5.32 -4.55 15.46
N HIS A 114 -4.33 -5.33 15.04
CA HIS A 114 -4.08 -6.66 15.58
C HIS A 114 -2.57 -6.96 15.59
N ALA A 115 -2.01 -7.11 16.78
CA ALA A 115 -0.61 -7.47 16.99
C ALA A 115 -0.42 -9.00 16.87
N THR A 116 -0.04 -9.47 15.68
CA THR A 116 0.18 -10.91 15.42
C THR A 116 1.40 -11.47 16.17
N ASN A 117 2.40 -10.63 16.46
CA ASN A 117 3.57 -11.02 17.24
C ASN A 117 3.71 -10.06 18.44
N THR A 118 3.64 -10.60 19.65
CA THR A 118 3.70 -9.83 20.89
C THR A 118 5.12 -9.41 21.27
N ALA A 119 6.14 -10.10 20.75
CA ALA A 119 7.54 -9.88 21.14
C ALA A 119 8.11 -8.57 20.61
N ILE A 120 7.65 -8.09 19.45
CA ILE A 120 8.27 -7.01 18.67
C ILE A 120 7.74 -5.61 18.98
N SER A 121 6.93 -5.45 20.03
CA SER A 121 6.27 -4.17 20.34
C SER A 121 7.26 -3.04 20.63
N GLU A 122 8.46 -3.35 21.15
CA GLU A 122 9.51 -2.36 21.44
C GLU A 122 10.32 -1.95 20.21
N ASP A 123 10.52 -2.87 19.25
CA ASP A 123 11.25 -2.59 18.02
C ASP A 123 10.51 -1.55 17.15
N LEU A 124 9.17 -1.43 17.31
CA LEU A 124 8.38 -0.37 16.67
C LEU A 124 8.85 1.03 17.06
N GLY A 125 9.40 1.21 18.27
CA GLY A 125 9.96 2.49 18.73
C GLY A 125 11.36 2.78 18.18
N GLN A 126 12.00 1.82 17.51
CA GLN A 126 13.36 1.91 16.98
C GLN A 126 13.40 1.90 15.45
N VAL A 127 12.25 2.05 14.78
CA VAL A 127 12.18 2.02 13.32
C VAL A 127 12.77 3.29 12.73
N GLU A 128 13.87 3.15 11.97
CA GLU A 128 14.49 4.26 11.22
C GLU A 128 14.01 4.35 9.76
N TYR A 129 13.71 3.21 9.14
CA TYR A 129 13.35 3.12 7.73
C TYR A 129 12.00 2.44 7.57
N ILE A 130 11.08 3.11 6.88
CA ILE A 130 9.78 2.56 6.49
C ILE A 130 9.81 2.27 4.99
N LEU A 131 9.76 0.99 4.63
CA LEU A 131 9.57 0.54 3.25
C LEU A 131 8.07 0.37 3.02
N THR A 132 7.51 1.17 2.11
CA THR A 132 6.08 1.19 1.82
C THR A 132 5.82 0.76 0.38
N ASP A 133 4.76 -0.02 0.17
CA ASP A 133 4.27 -0.32 -1.18
C ASP A 133 3.39 0.85 -1.66
N LYS A 134 3.45 1.14 -2.96
CA LYS A 134 2.63 2.22 -3.52
C LYS A 134 1.16 1.82 -3.56
N THR A 135 0.87 0.67 -4.15
CA THR A 135 -0.50 0.27 -4.50
C THR A 135 -1.14 -0.48 -3.35
N GLY A 136 -2.27 0.00 -2.84
CA GLY A 136 -2.99 -0.62 -1.73
C GLY A 136 -2.42 -0.28 -0.35
N THR A 137 -1.37 0.54 -0.25
CA THR A 137 -0.92 1.15 1.01
C THR A 137 -0.93 2.68 0.92
N LEU A 138 -0.14 3.28 0.00
CA LEU A 138 -0.15 4.73 -0.18
C LEU A 138 -1.35 5.22 -0.98
N THR A 139 -1.79 4.44 -1.97
CA THR A 139 -2.91 4.80 -2.84
C THR A 139 -4.01 3.77 -2.78
N GLU A 140 -5.24 4.23 -2.56
CA GLU A 140 -6.43 3.44 -2.83
C GLU A 140 -6.49 3.03 -4.30
N ASN A 141 -6.98 1.83 -4.57
CA ASN A 141 -7.09 1.27 -5.92
C ASN A 141 -8.33 1.84 -6.66
N ARG A 142 -8.46 3.18 -6.67
CA ARG A 142 -9.61 3.92 -7.18
C ARG A 142 -9.15 5.17 -7.92
N MET A 143 -9.36 5.18 -9.22
CA MET A 143 -9.07 6.34 -10.07
C MET A 143 -10.29 7.28 -10.16
N VAL A 144 -10.06 8.59 -10.04
CA VAL A 144 -11.10 9.62 -10.09
C VAL A 144 -10.68 10.71 -11.07
N PHE A 145 -11.56 11.05 -12.01
CA PHE A 145 -11.37 12.19 -12.90
C PHE A 145 -11.52 13.49 -12.11
N ARG A 146 -10.47 14.30 -12.05
CA ARG A 146 -10.45 15.53 -11.23
C ARG A 146 -10.47 16.80 -12.05
N ARG A 147 -9.69 16.87 -13.12
CA ARG A 147 -9.43 18.11 -13.89
C ARG A 147 -9.32 17.82 -15.37
N CYS A 148 -9.65 18.80 -16.20
CA CYS A 148 -9.36 18.77 -17.62
C CYS A 148 -9.12 20.16 -18.19
N CYS A 149 -8.47 20.20 -19.35
CA CYS A 149 -8.35 21.38 -20.18
C CYS A 149 -9.08 21.11 -21.50
N ILE A 150 -9.99 22.00 -21.89
CA ILE A 150 -10.69 21.92 -23.18
C ILE A 150 -10.56 23.28 -23.85
N ASN A 151 -9.97 23.30 -25.05
CA ASN A 151 -9.76 24.53 -25.84
C ASN A 151 -9.08 25.66 -25.03
N GLY A 152 -8.03 25.32 -24.27
CA GLY A 152 -7.27 26.26 -23.43
C GLY A 152 -7.94 26.66 -22.12
N MET A 153 -9.15 26.17 -21.83
CA MET A 153 -9.88 26.45 -20.59
C MET A 153 -9.72 25.29 -19.61
N PHE A 154 -9.21 25.57 -18.41
CA PHE A 154 -9.06 24.59 -17.34
C PHE A 154 -10.33 24.51 -16.47
N TYR A 155 -10.79 23.29 -16.20
CA TYR A 155 -11.93 22.97 -15.35
C TYR A 155 -11.48 22.16 -14.12
N GLY A 156 -12.06 22.43 -12.95
CA GLY A 156 -11.74 21.75 -11.69
C GLY A 156 -10.61 22.38 -10.84
N ASN A 157 -10.46 23.70 -10.80
CA ASN A 157 -9.35 24.35 -10.08
C ASN A 157 -9.45 24.25 -8.52
N GLU A 158 -8.30 24.36 -7.86
CA GLU A 158 -7.98 24.43 -6.42
C GLU A 158 -8.54 23.27 -5.56
N ASN A 159 -9.86 23.11 -5.47
CA ASN A 159 -10.53 21.99 -4.76
C ASN A 159 -11.56 21.25 -5.64
N GLY A 160 -11.74 21.68 -6.89
CA GLY A 160 -12.87 21.32 -7.75
C GLY A 160 -12.72 19.97 -8.44
N ASP A 161 -13.74 19.12 -8.27
CA ASP A 161 -14.03 18.02 -9.18
C ASP A 161 -14.59 18.62 -10.48
N ALA A 162 -13.91 18.40 -11.62
CA ALA A 162 -14.33 18.90 -12.93
C ALA A 162 -15.79 18.52 -13.27
N VAL A 163 -16.26 17.37 -12.77
CA VAL A 163 -17.65 16.92 -12.93
C VAL A 163 -18.65 17.89 -12.26
N LYS A 164 -18.23 18.62 -11.23
CA LYS A 164 -19.03 19.62 -10.50
C LYS A 164 -18.76 21.06 -10.93
N ASP A 165 -17.87 21.27 -11.91
CA ASP A 165 -17.52 22.61 -12.36
C ASP A 165 -18.69 23.25 -13.12
N VAL A 166 -19.23 24.33 -12.57
CA VAL A 166 -20.38 25.06 -13.15
C VAL A 166 -20.09 25.55 -14.57
N ARG A 167 -18.85 25.95 -14.87
CA ARG A 167 -18.48 26.42 -16.22
C ARG A 167 -18.53 25.26 -17.22
N LEU A 168 -18.08 24.08 -16.81
CA LEU A 168 -18.12 22.89 -17.66
C LEU A 168 -19.57 22.44 -17.87
N LEU A 169 -20.37 22.37 -16.81
CA LEU A 169 -21.78 22.00 -16.89
C LEU A 169 -22.58 22.96 -17.78
N ASN A 170 -22.34 24.27 -17.67
CA ASN A 170 -22.96 25.26 -18.57
C ASN A 170 -22.52 25.06 -20.02
N ALA A 171 -21.25 24.75 -20.27
CA ALA A 171 -20.76 24.48 -21.63
C ALA A 171 -21.41 23.21 -22.22
N ILE A 172 -21.61 22.17 -21.40
CA ILE A 172 -22.34 20.94 -21.79
C ILE A 172 -23.81 21.26 -22.10
N ALA A 173 -24.48 22.03 -21.25
CA ALA A 173 -25.87 22.44 -21.44
C ALA A 173 -26.05 23.30 -22.70
N SER A 174 -25.09 24.17 -23.00
CA SER A 174 -25.06 24.98 -24.22
C SER A 174 -24.76 24.17 -25.50
N GLY A 175 -24.35 22.91 -25.37
CA GLY A 175 -23.99 22.06 -26.51
C GLY A 175 -22.72 22.50 -27.22
N ALA A 176 -21.76 23.10 -26.50
CA ALA A 176 -20.52 23.59 -27.08
C ALA A 176 -19.77 22.45 -27.81
N PRO A 177 -19.46 22.59 -29.12
CA PRO A 177 -19.02 21.47 -29.95
C PRO A 177 -17.71 20.85 -29.46
N GLU A 178 -16.76 21.65 -28.96
CA GLU A 178 -15.48 21.15 -28.46
C GLU A 178 -15.63 20.34 -27.17
N VAL A 179 -16.56 20.74 -26.28
CA VAL A 179 -16.85 20.01 -25.04
C VAL A 179 -17.56 18.69 -25.34
N ILE A 180 -18.55 18.71 -26.24
CA ILE A 180 -19.25 17.50 -26.67
C ILE A 180 -18.30 16.50 -27.33
N ARG A 181 -17.36 16.97 -28.16
CA ARG A 181 -16.33 16.12 -28.77
C ARG A 181 -15.38 15.53 -27.73
N PHE A 182 -14.92 16.34 -26.78
CA PHE A 182 -14.08 15.87 -25.67
C PHE A 182 -14.77 14.77 -24.85
N LEU A 183 -16.03 15.00 -24.45
CA LEU A 183 -16.82 14.00 -23.70
C LEU A 183 -17.12 12.75 -24.54
N THR A 184 -17.31 12.90 -25.85
CA THR A 184 -17.50 11.76 -26.75
C THR A 184 -16.25 10.88 -26.75
N VAL A 185 -15.05 11.47 -26.87
CA VAL A 185 -13.78 10.72 -26.79
C VAL A 185 -13.66 9.98 -25.46
N MET A 186 -13.95 10.63 -24.33
CA MET A 186 -13.94 9.98 -23.02
C MET A 186 -14.91 8.79 -22.95
N ALA A 187 -16.12 8.96 -23.50
CA ALA A 187 -17.19 7.96 -23.43
C ALA A 187 -16.96 6.75 -24.34
N ILE A 188 -16.30 6.88 -25.51
CA ILE A 188 -16.22 5.79 -26.50
C ILE A 188 -14.83 5.33 -26.91
N CYS A 189 -13.79 6.13 -26.68
CA CYS A 189 -12.42 5.70 -26.97
C CYS A 189 -11.89 4.82 -25.82
N ASN A 190 -12.51 3.67 -25.57
CA ASN A 190 -12.19 2.76 -24.46
C ASN A 190 -12.68 1.32 -24.76
N THR A 191 -12.24 0.35 -23.97
CA THR A 191 -12.70 -1.06 -24.09
C THR A 191 -13.80 -1.41 -23.08
N VAL A 192 -14.35 -0.41 -22.37
CA VAL A 192 -15.35 -0.59 -21.32
C VAL A 192 -16.63 -1.20 -21.89
N VAL A 193 -17.26 -2.07 -21.11
CA VAL A 193 -18.55 -2.68 -21.42
C VAL A 193 -19.60 -2.16 -20.44
N PRO A 194 -20.66 -1.48 -20.91
CA PRO A 194 -21.78 -1.08 -20.08
C PRO A 194 -22.69 -2.28 -19.82
N VAL A 195 -23.01 -2.53 -18.56
CA VAL A 195 -23.93 -3.58 -18.13
C VAL A 195 -25.14 -2.92 -17.48
N GLN A 196 -26.32 -3.10 -18.06
CA GLN A 196 -27.55 -2.59 -17.46
C GLN A 196 -27.99 -3.48 -16.31
N SER A 197 -28.22 -2.86 -15.15
CA SER A 197 -28.84 -3.49 -13.99
C SER A 197 -30.34 -3.65 -14.21
N LYS A 198 -30.96 -4.58 -13.48
CA LYS A 198 -32.43 -4.76 -13.46
C LYS A 198 -33.19 -3.51 -13.03
N ILE A 199 -32.52 -2.60 -12.34
CA ILE A 199 -33.06 -1.35 -11.77
C ILE A 199 -32.90 -0.16 -12.76
N GLY A 200 -32.22 -0.37 -13.89
CA GLY A 200 -31.98 0.67 -14.90
C GLY A 200 -30.65 1.42 -14.75
N ASP A 201 -29.90 1.16 -13.67
CA ASP A 201 -28.54 1.70 -13.49
C ASP A 201 -27.53 1.03 -14.44
N ILE A 202 -26.55 1.80 -14.92
CA ILE A 202 -25.49 1.30 -15.80
C ILE A 202 -24.22 1.07 -14.98
N LEU A 203 -23.79 -0.18 -14.94
CA LEU A 203 -22.51 -0.59 -14.37
C LEU A 203 -21.47 -0.73 -15.48
N TYR A 204 -20.39 0.02 -15.38
CA TYR A 204 -19.27 -0.09 -16.29
C TYR A 204 -18.29 -1.18 -15.82
N LYS A 205 -17.92 -2.08 -16.74
CA LYS A 205 -16.84 -3.06 -16.55
C LYS A 205 -15.68 -2.70 -17.46
N ALA A 206 -14.52 -2.41 -16.88
CA ALA A 206 -13.32 -2.00 -17.59
C ALA A 206 -12.15 -2.94 -17.27
N GLN A 207 -11.20 -3.05 -18.20
CA GLN A 207 -9.93 -3.73 -17.95
C GLN A 207 -8.92 -2.84 -17.21
N SER A 208 -9.06 -1.52 -17.33
CA SER A 208 -8.22 -0.52 -16.65
C SER A 208 -9.09 0.47 -15.87
N GLN A 209 -8.62 0.85 -14.68
CA GLN A 209 -9.30 1.79 -13.80
C GLN A 209 -9.32 3.21 -14.35
N ASP A 210 -8.32 3.59 -15.14
CA ASP A 210 -8.29 4.90 -15.80
C ASP A 210 -9.45 5.03 -16.79
N GLU A 211 -9.72 3.96 -17.56
CA GLU A 211 -10.84 3.94 -18.50
C GLU A 211 -12.18 3.98 -17.77
N ASP A 212 -12.32 3.22 -16.70
CA ASP A 212 -13.51 3.24 -15.85
C ASP A 212 -13.78 4.64 -15.29
N ALA A 213 -12.75 5.32 -14.79
CA ALA A 213 -12.84 6.68 -14.27
C ALA A 213 -13.30 7.69 -15.34
N LEU A 214 -12.74 7.61 -16.55
CA LEU A 214 -13.10 8.49 -17.67
C LEU A 214 -14.54 8.27 -18.13
N VAL A 215 -14.97 7.02 -18.32
CA VAL A 215 -16.33 6.70 -18.77
C VAL A 215 -17.36 7.08 -17.72
N ARG A 216 -17.08 6.82 -16.44
CA ARG A 216 -17.95 7.27 -15.33
C ARG A 216 -18.04 8.79 -15.24
N ALA A 217 -16.94 9.50 -15.45
CA ALA A 217 -16.93 10.95 -15.46
C ALA A 217 -17.77 11.51 -16.62
N ALA A 218 -17.63 10.95 -17.83
CA ALA A 218 -18.45 11.30 -18.98
C ALA A 218 -19.94 11.05 -18.72
N ALA A 219 -20.29 9.91 -18.12
CA ALA A 219 -21.67 9.60 -17.75
C ALA A 219 -22.25 10.59 -16.73
N LYS A 220 -21.47 11.01 -15.73
CA LYS A 220 -21.88 12.05 -14.78
C LYS A 220 -22.04 13.43 -15.44
N MET A 221 -21.31 13.68 -16.53
CA MET A 221 -21.40 14.88 -17.36
C MET A 221 -22.45 14.75 -18.49
N HIS A 222 -23.50 13.94 -18.28
CA HIS A 222 -24.61 13.70 -19.19
C HIS A 222 -24.25 13.09 -20.57
N MET A 223 -23.05 12.51 -20.71
CA MET A 223 -22.62 11.74 -21.88
C MET A 223 -22.57 10.26 -21.52
N VAL A 224 -23.72 9.58 -21.57
CA VAL A 224 -23.89 8.23 -21.01
C VAL A 224 -23.70 7.17 -22.09
N PHE A 225 -22.67 6.35 -21.96
CA PHE A 225 -22.47 5.17 -22.79
C PHE A 225 -23.28 4.00 -22.23
N PHE A 226 -24.40 3.63 -22.85
CA PHE A 226 -25.37 2.72 -22.22
C PHE A 226 -25.55 1.38 -22.91
N ASN A 227 -25.07 1.23 -24.14
CA ASN A 227 -25.24 0.00 -24.91
C ASN A 227 -24.10 -0.22 -25.91
N LYS A 228 -23.63 -1.47 -26.01
CA LYS A 228 -22.61 -1.93 -26.96
C LYS A 228 -23.04 -3.28 -27.53
N ASN A 229 -23.51 -3.28 -28.77
CA ASN A 229 -24.05 -4.46 -29.47
C ASN A 229 -23.19 -4.77 -30.71
N GLY A 230 -22.27 -5.72 -30.57
CA GLY A 230 -21.31 -6.05 -31.64
C GLY A 230 -20.47 -4.84 -32.01
N ASN A 231 -20.61 -4.37 -33.25
CA ASN A 231 -19.92 -3.20 -33.76
C ASN A 231 -20.66 -1.88 -33.48
N PHE A 232 -21.87 -1.90 -32.92
CA PHE A 232 -22.61 -0.67 -32.66
C PHE A 232 -22.48 -0.25 -31.20
N LEU A 233 -22.23 1.04 -30.98
CA LEU A 233 -22.26 1.66 -29.67
C LEU A 233 -23.30 2.77 -29.64
N GLU A 234 -23.96 2.93 -28.50
CA GLU A 234 -25.01 3.94 -28.31
C GLU A 234 -24.70 4.80 -27.10
N ILE A 235 -24.68 6.11 -27.33
CA ILE A 235 -24.47 7.12 -26.30
C ILE A 235 -25.75 7.94 -26.17
N ARG A 236 -26.11 8.30 -24.95
CA ARG A 236 -27.19 9.24 -24.65
C ARG A 236 -26.59 10.58 -24.24
N SER A 237 -26.90 11.63 -24.99
CA SER A 237 -26.46 13.01 -24.76
C SER A 237 -27.66 13.94 -24.78
N ASN A 238 -27.91 14.71 -23.72
CA ASN A 238 -29.03 15.69 -23.63
C ASN A 238 -30.38 15.14 -24.16
N ALA A 239 -30.76 13.94 -23.70
CA ALA A 239 -31.97 13.19 -24.12
C ALA A 239 -32.00 12.67 -25.57
N SER A 240 -30.97 12.92 -26.37
CA SER A 240 -30.82 12.35 -27.71
C SER A 240 -29.93 11.10 -27.67
N VAL A 241 -30.29 10.09 -28.46
CA VAL A 241 -29.46 8.88 -28.62
C VAL A 241 -28.64 9.01 -29.90
N ILE A 242 -27.32 8.95 -29.75
CA ILE A 242 -26.36 8.96 -30.85
C ILE A 242 -25.80 7.55 -30.99
N ARG A 243 -25.92 6.99 -32.20
CA ARG A 243 -25.42 5.65 -32.53
C ARG A 243 -24.19 5.77 -33.41
N TYR A 244 -23.13 5.08 -33.02
CA TYR A 244 -21.92 4.94 -33.81
C TYR A 244 -21.68 3.48 -34.19
N GLU A 245 -21.16 3.27 -35.40
CA GLU A 245 -20.61 2.01 -35.86
C GLU A 245 -19.09 2.04 -35.64
N VAL A 246 -18.57 1.16 -34.80
CA VAL A 246 -17.14 0.92 -34.60
C VAL A 246 -16.61 0.16 -35.80
N LEU A 247 -15.74 0.81 -36.57
CA LEU A 247 -15.08 0.21 -37.71
C LEU A 247 -13.81 -0.54 -37.29
N GLU A 248 -13.04 0.03 -36.37
CA GLU A 248 -11.80 -0.55 -35.88
C GLU A 248 -11.44 -0.03 -34.48
N THR A 249 -10.86 -0.89 -33.63
CA THR A 249 -10.35 -0.53 -32.30
C THR A 249 -8.86 -0.85 -32.22
N LEU A 250 -8.04 0.21 -32.18
CA LEU A 250 -6.60 0.10 -32.00
C LEU A 250 -6.27 0.17 -30.50
N GLU A 251 -6.22 -1.01 -29.86
CA GLU A 251 -6.02 -1.17 -28.42
C GLU A 251 -4.75 -0.51 -27.88
N PHE A 252 -4.79 -0.16 -26.60
CA PHE A 252 -3.62 0.36 -25.90
C PHE A 252 -2.51 -0.70 -25.83
N THR A 253 -1.29 -0.29 -26.15
CA THR A 253 -0.08 -1.09 -25.88
C THR A 253 0.98 -0.20 -25.22
N SER A 254 1.85 -0.80 -24.41
CA SER A 254 2.95 -0.07 -23.75
C SER A 254 3.87 0.61 -24.76
N ASP A 255 4.05 0.03 -25.94
CA ASP A 255 4.86 0.61 -27.02
C ASP A 255 4.17 1.84 -27.65
N ARG A 256 2.85 1.77 -27.87
CA ARG A 256 2.08 2.87 -28.49
C ARG A 256 1.82 4.01 -27.52
N LYS A 257 1.66 3.71 -26.23
CA LYS A 257 1.23 4.63 -25.15
C LYS A 257 -0.07 5.40 -25.47
N LYS A 258 -0.90 4.88 -26.38
CA LYS A 258 -2.18 5.45 -26.80
C LYS A 258 -3.14 4.38 -27.30
N MET A 259 -4.42 4.69 -27.23
CA MET A 259 -5.53 3.93 -27.79
C MET A 259 -6.27 4.79 -28.82
N SER A 260 -6.77 4.17 -29.89
CA SER A 260 -7.59 4.85 -30.87
C SER A 260 -8.79 4.01 -31.29
N VAL A 261 -9.90 4.65 -31.64
CA VAL A 261 -11.09 3.99 -32.18
C VAL A 261 -11.53 4.72 -33.44
N VAL A 262 -11.79 3.96 -34.50
CA VAL A 262 -12.38 4.47 -35.74
C VAL A 262 -13.88 4.21 -35.68
N VAL A 263 -14.66 5.28 -35.71
CA VAL A 263 -16.13 5.22 -35.64
C VAL A 263 -16.77 5.92 -36.82
N ARG A 264 -17.91 5.41 -37.27
CA ARG A 264 -18.82 6.08 -38.21
C ARG A 264 -20.07 6.51 -37.47
N ASP A 265 -20.39 7.78 -37.53
CA ASP A 265 -21.66 8.31 -37.03
C ASP A 265 -22.80 7.85 -37.95
N CYS A 266 -23.76 7.11 -37.40
CA CYS A 266 -24.86 6.54 -38.17
C CYS A 266 -25.86 7.59 -38.68
N GLN A 267 -25.89 8.80 -38.10
CA GLN A 267 -26.84 9.85 -38.50
C GLN A 267 -26.37 10.63 -39.72
N ASN A 268 -25.09 10.94 -39.79
CA ASN A 268 -24.52 11.78 -40.86
C ASN A 268 -23.50 11.05 -41.76
N GLY A 269 -23.17 9.79 -41.46
CA GLY A 269 -22.24 8.95 -42.23
C GLY A 269 -20.76 9.34 -42.11
N LYS A 270 -20.42 10.33 -41.27
CA LYS A 270 -19.04 10.81 -41.10
C LYS A 270 -18.21 9.82 -40.31
N ILE A 271 -16.96 9.65 -40.73
CA ILE A 271 -15.99 8.79 -40.05
C ILE A 271 -15.06 9.66 -39.20
N PHE A 272 -14.88 9.25 -37.95
CA PHE A 272 -14.01 9.91 -36.98
C PHE A 272 -12.97 8.91 -36.46
N LEU A 273 -11.72 9.36 -36.38
CA LEU A 273 -10.66 8.70 -35.61
C LEU A 273 -10.55 9.43 -34.28
N LEU A 274 -10.89 8.74 -33.19
CA LEU A 274 -10.76 9.26 -31.84
C LEU A 274 -9.55 8.62 -31.18
N SER A 275 -8.72 9.40 -30.50
CA SER A 275 -7.51 8.90 -29.85
C SER A 275 -7.35 9.48 -28.46
N LYS A 276 -6.86 8.66 -27.53
CA LYS A 276 -6.44 9.07 -26.19
C LYS A 276 -5.09 8.41 -25.86
N GLY A 277 -4.21 9.08 -25.12
CA GLY A 277 -2.91 8.53 -24.77
C GLY A 277 -2.05 9.53 -24.03
N ALA A 278 -0.80 9.17 -23.78
CA ALA A 278 0.18 10.06 -23.17
C ALA A 278 0.49 11.26 -24.09
N ASP A 279 0.78 12.41 -23.50
CA ASP A 279 1.07 13.66 -24.21
C ASP A 279 2.17 13.46 -25.25
N GLU A 280 3.28 12.82 -24.88
CA GLU A 280 4.41 12.49 -25.75
C GLU A 280 4.02 11.64 -26.97
N ALA A 281 2.96 10.81 -26.85
CA ALA A 281 2.53 9.89 -27.89
C ALA A 281 1.44 10.48 -28.81
N VAL A 282 0.80 11.58 -28.38
CA VAL A 282 -0.29 12.26 -29.10
C VAL A 282 0.23 13.55 -29.74
N LEU A 283 0.97 14.38 -28.99
CA LEU A 283 1.46 15.70 -29.42
C LEU A 283 2.25 15.69 -30.74
N PRO A 284 3.14 14.70 -31.04
CA PRO A 284 3.87 14.69 -32.31
C PRO A 284 2.98 14.55 -33.55
N TYR A 285 1.74 14.06 -33.38
CA TYR A 285 0.76 13.90 -34.46
C TYR A 285 -0.26 15.03 -34.49
N ALA A 286 -0.15 16.00 -33.58
CA ALA A 286 -0.99 17.19 -33.54
C ALA A 286 -0.46 18.23 -34.55
N PHE A 287 -1.37 18.85 -35.29
CA PHE A 287 -1.05 19.93 -36.22
C PHE A 287 -1.94 21.14 -35.93
N ALA A 288 -1.37 22.34 -35.99
CA ALA A 288 -2.13 23.58 -35.88
C ALA A 288 -3.03 23.76 -37.12
N GLY A 289 -4.36 23.77 -36.93
CA GLY A 289 -5.32 23.96 -38.03
C GLY A 289 -6.77 23.60 -37.69
N LYS A 290 -7.69 23.84 -38.64
CA LYS A 290 -9.12 23.49 -38.50
C LYS A 290 -9.33 21.97 -38.51
N VAL A 291 -10.38 21.54 -37.81
CA VAL A 291 -10.95 20.18 -37.81
C VAL A 291 -11.14 19.65 -39.22
N LEU A 292 -10.31 18.72 -39.68
CA LEU A 292 -10.46 18.12 -41.01
C LEU A 292 -11.40 16.91 -40.95
N LEU A 293 -12.59 17.07 -41.51
CA LEU A 293 -13.55 15.99 -41.75
C LEU A 293 -12.98 15.04 -42.82
N PHE A 294 -12.82 13.76 -42.50
CA PHE A 294 -12.35 12.75 -43.45
C PHE A 294 -13.46 12.42 -44.45
N SER A 295 -13.29 12.84 -45.70
CA SER A 295 -14.06 12.41 -46.86
C SER A 295 -13.15 11.57 -47.77
N SER A 296 -13.47 10.28 -47.89
CA SER A 296 -13.17 9.39 -49.04
C SER A 296 -11.73 9.11 -49.51
N ARG A 297 -10.66 9.26 -48.71
CA ARG A 297 -9.35 8.66 -49.02
C ARG A 297 -8.74 7.93 -47.82
N ALA A 298 -8.87 6.61 -47.80
CA ALA A 298 -8.40 5.71 -46.74
C ALA A 298 -6.89 5.37 -46.80
N SER A 299 -6.06 6.16 -47.47
CA SER A 299 -4.67 5.75 -47.77
C SER A 299 -3.56 6.73 -47.38
N GLN A 300 -3.83 7.92 -46.84
CA GLN A 300 -2.76 8.84 -46.43
C GLN A 300 -3.15 9.72 -45.23
N CYS A 301 -2.45 9.47 -44.12
CA CYS A 301 -2.14 10.40 -43.03
C CYS A 301 -3.30 11.15 -42.33
N THR A 302 -3.64 10.61 -41.16
CA THR A 302 -3.65 11.28 -39.84
C THR A 302 -3.94 12.78 -39.84
N ARG A 303 -5.21 13.11 -39.59
CA ARG A 303 -5.67 14.46 -39.28
C ARG A 303 -6.59 14.33 -38.06
N LEU A 304 -6.39 15.13 -37.01
CA LEU A 304 -7.43 15.79 -36.20
C LEU A 304 -6.87 16.27 -34.85
N LEU A 305 -6.57 17.58 -34.85
CA LEU A 305 -6.71 18.61 -33.81
C LEU A 305 -5.94 18.57 -32.48
N PRO A 306 -5.65 19.77 -31.95
CA PRO A 306 -4.88 19.98 -30.73
C PRO A 306 -5.78 19.84 -29.49
N LEU A 307 -5.18 19.35 -28.42
CA LEU A 307 -5.47 19.76 -27.05
C LEU A 307 -4.26 20.52 -26.55
#